data_AF-A0A2S4LXG6-F1
#
_entry.id   AF-A0A2S4LXG6-F1
#
_cell.length_a   1.000
_cell.length_b   1.000
_cell.length_c   1.000
_cell.angle_alpha   90.00
_cell.angle_beta   90.00
_cell.angle_gamma   90.00
#
_symmetry.space_group_name_H-M   'P 1'
#
loop_
_entity.id
_entity.type
_entity.pdbx_description
1 polymer ?
#
loop_
_entity_poly.entity_id
_entity_poly.type
_entity_poly.pdbx_seq_one_letter_code
_entity_poly.pdbx_strand_id
1 'polypeptide(L)'
;MFDLFKAWQAKRAVYSVLAPFMRLAMPEAPPNAWLAPHVIGFLATLVTCLAERHSGELRSHAMASIQASVLRRLTGIGEELIGERITLLSSLGDPSFEAGCAGALAFLAAREAALRGSTAELADDRDDARLAELWREHVQQFLRPDLQR
;
A
#
# COMPACT_ATOMS: atom_id res chain seq x y z
N MET A 1 12.05 -15.15 18.37
CA MET A 1 10.77 -14.77 19.04
C MET A 1 10.47 -13.27 18.90
N PHE A 2 11.48 -12.38 19.05
CA PHE A 2 11.32 -10.93 18.82
C PHE A 2 10.81 -10.55 17.42
N ASP A 3 11.26 -11.22 16.36
CA ASP A 3 10.84 -10.90 14.98
C ASP A 3 9.36 -11.17 14.72
N LEU A 4 8.77 -12.20 15.37
CA LEU A 4 7.34 -12.50 15.25
C LEU A 4 6.48 -11.41 15.91
N PHE A 5 6.92 -10.92 17.07
CA PHE A 5 6.23 -9.84 17.78
C PHE A 5 6.34 -8.52 17.02
N LYS A 6 7.54 -8.17 16.51
CA LYS A 6 7.74 -7.01 15.63
C LYS A 6 6.89 -7.10 14.37
N ALA A 7 6.86 -8.26 13.71
CA ALA A 7 6.03 -8.47 12.53
C ALA A 7 4.53 -8.33 12.84
N TRP A 8 4.06 -8.80 14.00
CA TRP A 8 2.67 -8.60 14.42
C TRP A 8 2.34 -7.12 14.67
N GLN A 9 3.21 -6.39 15.36
CA GLN A 9 3.04 -4.95 15.59
C GLN A 9 3.05 -4.17 14.27
N ALA A 10 3.98 -4.49 13.37
CA ALA A 10 4.05 -3.92 12.02
C ALA A 10 2.77 -4.17 11.23
N LYS A 11 2.27 -5.41 11.17
CA LYS A 11 1.00 -5.74 10.49
C LYS A 11 -0.13 -4.84 10.97
N ARG A 12 -0.26 -4.67 12.30
CA ARG A 12 -1.30 -3.85 12.91
C ARG A 12 -1.11 -2.36 12.63
N ALA A 13 0.11 -1.85 12.71
CA ALA A 13 0.44 -0.46 12.42
C ALA A 13 0.18 -0.13 10.95
N VAL A 14 0.70 -0.92 10.01
CA VAL A 14 0.49 -0.75 8.57
C VAL A 14 -1.00 -0.78 8.24
N TYR A 15 -1.73 -1.79 8.74
CA TYR A 15 -3.17 -1.89 8.52
C TYR A 15 -3.92 -0.65 9.02
N SER A 16 -3.58 -0.12 10.20
CA SER A 16 -4.23 1.07 10.75
C SER A 16 -4.03 2.32 9.88
N VAL A 17 -2.88 2.43 9.20
CA VAL A 17 -2.59 3.53 8.27
C VAL A 17 -3.38 3.37 6.98
N LEU A 18 -3.49 2.16 6.44
CA LEU A 18 -4.09 1.92 5.13
C LEU A 18 -5.62 1.76 5.17
N ALA A 19 -6.17 1.26 6.28
CA ALA A 19 -7.61 0.97 6.39
C ALA A 19 -8.53 2.18 6.10
N PRO A 20 -8.22 3.43 6.52
CA PRO A 20 -9.02 4.60 6.13
C PRO A 20 -9.09 4.80 4.61
N PHE A 21 -7.96 4.66 3.92
CA PHE A 21 -7.88 4.83 2.46
C PHE A 21 -8.57 3.69 1.69
N MET A 22 -8.51 2.48 2.23
CA MET A 22 -9.25 1.34 1.67
C MET A 22 -10.76 1.54 1.72
N ARG A 23 -11.30 2.27 2.71
CA ARG A 23 -12.72 2.63 2.76
C ARG A 23 -13.10 3.70 1.74
N LEU A 24 -12.14 4.53 1.32
CA LEU A 24 -12.32 5.48 0.23
C LEU A 24 -12.26 4.77 -1.13
N ALA A 25 -11.45 3.71 -1.25
CA ALA A 25 -11.50 2.81 -2.39
C ALA A 25 -12.85 2.09 -2.41
N MET A 26 -13.44 1.96 -3.60
CA MET A 26 -14.80 1.47 -3.78
C MET A 26 -15.01 0.11 -3.08
N PRO A 27 -16.14 -0.11 -2.38
CA PRO A 27 -16.43 -1.37 -1.70
C PRO A 27 -16.66 -2.57 -2.65
N GLU A 28 -16.73 -2.36 -3.96
CA GLU A 28 -17.15 -3.37 -4.94
C GLU A 28 -16.10 -3.68 -6.04
N ALA A 29 -14.84 -3.25 -5.86
CA ALA A 29 -13.81 -3.59 -6.84
C ALA A 29 -13.66 -5.13 -6.94
N PRO A 30 -13.69 -5.72 -8.15
CA PRO A 30 -13.59 -7.16 -8.29
C PRO A 30 -12.22 -7.63 -7.78
N PRO A 31 -12.10 -8.84 -7.18
CA PRO A 31 -10.86 -9.28 -6.52
C PRO A 31 -9.63 -9.21 -7.43
N ASN A 32 -9.78 -9.41 -8.74
CA ASN A 32 -8.69 -9.33 -9.70
C ASN A 32 -8.20 -7.91 -10.00
N ALA A 33 -9.01 -6.86 -9.78
CA ALA A 33 -8.62 -5.48 -10.05
C ALA A 33 -7.45 -5.03 -9.16
N TRP A 34 -7.38 -5.54 -7.93
CA TRP A 34 -6.26 -5.30 -7.02
C TRP A 34 -4.95 -5.97 -7.46
N LEU A 35 -5.01 -6.97 -8.36
CA LEU A 35 -3.83 -7.62 -8.96
C LEU A 35 -3.34 -6.91 -10.23
N ALA A 36 -3.96 -5.80 -10.61
CA ALA A 36 -3.43 -4.92 -11.65
C ALA A 36 -1.99 -4.51 -11.28
N PRO A 37 -1.02 -4.60 -12.21
CA PRO A 37 0.39 -4.37 -11.90
C PRO A 37 0.65 -3.06 -11.13
N HIS A 38 0.00 -1.97 -11.55
CA HIS A 38 0.11 -0.67 -10.91
C HIS A 38 -0.37 -0.69 -9.46
N VAL A 39 -1.57 -1.22 -9.21
CA VAL A 39 -2.18 -1.25 -7.87
C VAL A 39 -1.37 -2.13 -6.94
N ILE A 40 -0.98 -3.32 -7.38
CA ILE A 40 -0.22 -4.25 -6.53
C ILE A 40 1.19 -3.73 -6.23
N GLY A 41 1.86 -3.07 -7.19
CA GLY A 41 3.15 -2.41 -6.96
C GLY A 41 3.05 -1.26 -5.95
N PHE A 42 1.99 -0.46 -6.07
CA PHE A 42 1.70 0.62 -5.13
C PHE A 42 1.47 0.09 -3.71
N LEU A 43 0.55 -0.86 -3.54
CA LEU A 43 0.22 -1.40 -2.22
C LEU A 43 1.38 -2.19 -1.60
N ALA A 44 2.10 -2.99 -2.39
CA ALA A 44 3.24 -3.76 -1.91
C ALA A 44 4.35 -2.85 -1.38
N THR A 45 4.68 -1.79 -2.12
CA THR A 45 5.68 -0.79 -1.73
C THR A 45 5.26 0.00 -0.49
N LEU A 46 3.99 0.42 -0.41
CA LEU A 46 3.46 1.07 0.80
C LEU A 46 3.60 0.20 2.03
N VAL A 47 3.21 -1.08 1.93
CA VAL A 47 3.30 -2.01 3.05
C VAL A 47 4.76 -2.21 3.46
N THR A 48 5.67 -2.39 2.51
CA THR A 48 7.11 -2.54 2.76
C THR A 48 7.65 -1.35 3.55
N CYS A 49 7.51 -0.14 3.01
CA CYS A 49 8.09 1.04 3.64
C CYS A 49 7.46 1.35 5.00
N LEU A 50 6.15 1.17 5.16
CA LEU A 50 5.49 1.38 6.46
C LEU A 50 5.94 0.34 7.50
N ALA A 51 6.15 -0.91 7.08
CA ALA A 51 6.64 -1.97 7.96
C ALA A 51 8.09 -1.70 8.40
N GLU A 52 8.97 -1.31 7.48
CA GLU A 52 10.37 -0.97 7.77
C GLU A 52 10.48 0.23 8.71
N ARG A 53 9.67 1.28 8.49
CA ARG A 53 9.64 2.45 9.40
C ARG A 53 9.22 2.08 10.81
N HIS A 54 8.35 1.09 10.96
CA HIS A 54 7.85 0.68 12.28
C HIS A 54 8.79 -0.30 12.99
N SER A 55 9.42 -1.22 12.25
CA SER A 55 10.18 -2.34 12.84
C SER A 55 11.69 -2.29 12.64
N GLY A 56 12.18 -1.31 11.85
CA GLY A 56 13.52 -1.32 11.29
C GLY A 56 13.65 -2.32 10.15
N GLU A 57 14.90 -2.67 9.82
CA GLU A 57 15.19 -3.67 8.80
C GLU A 57 14.61 -5.04 9.18
N LEU A 58 13.90 -5.66 8.24
CA LEU A 58 13.25 -6.95 8.41
C LEU A 58 13.88 -7.96 7.46
N ARG A 59 14.04 -9.20 7.92
CA ARG A 59 14.42 -10.32 7.05
C ARG A 59 13.37 -10.51 5.95
N SER A 60 13.77 -10.93 4.77
CA SER A 60 12.89 -11.08 3.60
C SER A 60 11.64 -11.91 3.87
N HIS A 61 11.74 -13.02 4.62
CA HIS A 61 10.57 -13.83 5.00
C HIS A 61 9.60 -13.13 5.96
N ALA A 62 10.11 -12.29 6.87
CA ALA A 62 9.27 -11.50 7.76
C ALA A 62 8.53 -10.41 6.97
N MET A 63 9.21 -9.75 6.03
CA MET A 63 8.59 -8.77 5.13
C MET A 63 7.51 -9.40 4.26
N ALA A 64 7.81 -10.52 3.60
CA ALA A 64 6.84 -11.25 2.78
C ALA A 64 5.59 -11.65 3.58
N SER A 65 5.75 -12.09 4.82
CA SER A 65 4.62 -12.41 5.71
C SER A 65 3.78 -11.17 6.06
N ILE A 66 4.40 -9.99 6.21
CA ILE A 66 3.68 -8.75 6.47
C ILE A 66 2.91 -8.32 5.21
N GLN A 67 3.57 -8.28 4.06
CA GLN A 67 2.94 -7.95 2.78
C GLN A 67 1.75 -8.85 2.49
N ALA A 68 1.94 -10.17 2.50
CA ALA A 68 0.87 -11.13 2.22
C ALA A 68 -0.31 -10.98 3.19
N SER A 69 -0.04 -10.91 4.50
CA SER A 69 -1.08 -10.82 5.53
C SER A 69 -1.86 -9.49 5.49
N VAL A 70 -1.16 -8.37 5.31
CA VAL A 70 -1.80 -7.04 5.24
C VAL A 70 -2.59 -6.93 3.95
N LEU A 71 -2.01 -7.28 2.81
CA LEU A 71 -2.68 -7.16 1.51
C LEU A 71 -3.88 -8.09 1.40
N ARG A 72 -3.79 -9.33 1.91
CA ARG A 72 -4.96 -10.21 2.03
C ARG A 72 -6.07 -9.56 2.86
N ARG A 73 -5.72 -8.97 4.00
CA ARG A 73 -6.72 -8.35 4.88
C ARG A 73 -7.37 -7.11 4.23
N LEU A 74 -6.64 -6.36 3.42
CA LEU A 74 -7.16 -5.18 2.74
C LEU A 74 -7.99 -5.53 1.49
N THR A 75 -7.56 -6.53 0.71
CA THR A 75 -8.12 -6.82 -0.63
C THR A 75 -9.00 -8.07 -0.70
N GLY A 76 -8.92 -8.95 0.31
CA GLY A 76 -9.58 -10.25 0.31
C GLY A 76 -8.87 -11.33 -0.52
N ILE A 77 -7.74 -11.03 -1.16
CA ILE A 77 -7.04 -11.95 -2.05
C ILE A 77 -6.16 -12.92 -1.26
N GLY A 78 -6.02 -14.15 -1.74
CA GLY A 78 -5.16 -15.16 -1.16
C GLY A 78 -3.69 -14.72 -1.11
N GLU A 79 -3.01 -15.08 -0.01
CA GLU A 79 -1.60 -14.71 0.25
C GLU A 79 -0.65 -15.21 -0.84
N GLU A 80 -0.88 -16.43 -1.36
CA GLU A 80 -0.08 -17.04 -2.42
C GLU A 80 -0.14 -16.25 -3.73
N LEU A 81 -1.35 -15.82 -4.14
CA LEU A 81 -1.56 -15.07 -5.38
C LEU A 81 -0.89 -13.69 -5.33
N ILE A 82 -0.89 -13.04 -4.16
CA ILE A 82 -0.22 -11.76 -3.94
C ILE A 82 1.30 -11.93 -4.10
N GLY A 83 1.88 -12.93 -3.41
CA GLY A 83 3.32 -13.18 -3.43
C GLY A 83 3.85 -13.55 -4.81
N GLU A 84 3.15 -14.46 -5.51
CA GLU A 84 3.47 -14.85 -6.88
C GLU A 84 3.43 -13.66 -7.83
N ARG A 85 2.36 -12.84 -7.73
CA ARG A 85 2.18 -11.67 -8.61
C ARG A 85 3.28 -10.63 -8.42
N ILE A 86 3.62 -10.30 -7.18
CA ILE A 86 4.72 -9.35 -6.87
C ILE A 86 6.04 -9.88 -7.41
N THR A 87 6.34 -11.16 -7.18
CA THR A 87 7.60 -11.78 -7.60
C THR A 87 7.74 -11.78 -9.12
N LEU A 88 6.67 -12.17 -9.83
CA LEU A 88 6.63 -12.21 -11.28
C LEU A 88 6.83 -10.81 -11.89
N LEU A 89 6.04 -9.82 -11.44
CA LEU A 89 6.09 -8.46 -11.99
C LEU A 89 7.43 -7.77 -11.72
N SER A 90 7.98 -7.94 -10.51
CA SER A 90 9.30 -7.43 -10.16
C SER A 90 10.40 -8.06 -11.00
N SER A 91 10.37 -9.38 -11.19
CA SER A 91 11.39 -10.09 -12.00
C SER A 91 11.34 -9.72 -13.47
N LEU A 92 10.18 -9.33 -13.98
CA LEU A 92 10.00 -8.88 -15.36
C LEU A 92 10.33 -7.39 -15.57
N GLY A 93 10.53 -6.61 -14.50
CA GLY A 93 10.66 -5.15 -14.60
C GLY A 93 9.41 -4.52 -15.22
N ASP A 94 8.21 -4.97 -14.83
CA ASP A 94 6.96 -4.50 -15.42
C ASP A 94 6.79 -2.98 -15.20
N PRO A 95 6.66 -2.16 -16.26
CA PRO A 95 6.65 -0.70 -16.12
C PRO A 95 5.46 -0.16 -15.32
N SER A 96 4.31 -0.83 -15.39
CA SER A 96 3.13 -0.44 -14.60
C SER A 96 3.32 -0.76 -13.13
N PHE A 97 3.94 -1.90 -12.82
CA PHE A 97 4.34 -2.24 -11.46
C PHE A 97 5.32 -1.21 -10.89
N GLU A 98 6.36 -0.83 -11.64
CA GLU A 98 7.33 0.19 -11.23
C GLU A 98 6.69 1.57 -11.03
N ALA A 99 5.76 1.97 -11.92
CA ALA A 99 5.00 3.21 -11.76
C ALA A 99 4.15 3.20 -10.48
N GLY A 100 3.53 2.06 -10.16
CA GLY A 100 2.85 1.84 -8.89
C GLY A 100 3.78 2.04 -7.69
N CYS A 101 4.97 1.43 -7.72
CA CYS A 101 5.99 1.57 -6.69
C CYS A 101 6.43 3.03 -6.52
N ALA A 102 6.68 3.76 -7.60
CA ALA A 102 7.03 5.17 -7.56
C ALA A 102 5.89 6.03 -6.95
N GLY A 103 4.64 5.75 -7.33
CA GLY A 103 3.46 6.40 -6.75
C GLY A 103 3.35 6.18 -5.23
N ALA A 104 3.69 4.99 -4.75
CA ALA A 104 3.69 4.69 -3.31
C ALA A 104 4.70 5.54 -2.55
N LEU A 105 5.90 5.75 -3.12
CA LEU A 105 6.91 6.64 -2.53
C LEU A 105 6.42 8.09 -2.49
N ALA A 106 5.76 8.57 -3.55
CA ALA A 106 5.17 9.90 -3.58
C ALA A 106 4.07 10.07 -2.50
N PHE A 107 3.21 9.06 -2.33
CA PHE A 107 2.20 9.03 -1.27
C PHE A 107 2.84 9.08 0.13
N LEU A 108 3.90 8.31 0.37
CA LEU A 108 4.60 8.31 1.66
C LEU A 108 5.28 9.64 1.96
N ALA A 109 5.89 10.27 0.95
CA ALA A 109 6.50 11.59 1.09
C ALA A 109 5.45 12.65 1.45
N ALA A 110 4.30 12.65 0.77
CA ALA A 110 3.18 13.55 1.10
C ALA A 110 2.68 13.31 2.53
N ARG A 111 2.56 12.04 2.96
CA ARG A 111 2.12 11.69 4.31
C ARG A 111 3.10 12.16 5.38
N GLU A 112 4.40 12.06 5.12
CA GLU A 112 5.40 12.58 6.04
C GLU A 112 5.37 14.10 6.14
N ALA A 113 5.18 14.80 5.02
CA ALA A 113 5.02 16.25 5.02
C ALA A 113 3.82 16.65 5.88
N ALA A 114 2.69 15.96 5.72
CA ALA A 114 1.48 16.16 6.52
C ALA A 114 1.72 15.94 8.03
N LEU A 115 2.42 14.86 8.40
CA LEU A 115 2.74 14.58 9.80
C LEU A 115 3.68 15.63 10.42
N ARG A 116 4.60 16.20 9.64
CA ARG A 116 5.49 17.30 10.09
C ARG A 116 4.75 18.65 10.15
N GLY A 117 3.76 18.87 9.30
CA GLY A 117 2.90 20.06 9.31
C GLY A 117 1.90 20.04 10.47
N SER A 118 1.33 18.87 10.79
CA SER A 118 0.30 18.70 11.84
C SER A 118 0.77 19.02 13.26
N THR A 119 2.08 19.10 13.54
CA THR A 119 2.59 19.60 14.83
C THR A 119 2.37 21.11 15.02
N ALA A 120 2.00 21.85 13.96
CA ALA A 120 1.60 23.25 14.02
C ALA A 120 0.06 23.39 14.04
N GLU A 121 -0.57 22.99 15.16
CA GLU A 121 -1.94 23.26 15.66
C GLU A 121 -3.18 23.18 14.72
N LEU A 122 -3.06 22.91 13.43
CA LEU A 122 -4.17 22.65 12.52
C LEU A 122 -3.72 21.56 11.56
N ALA A 123 -4.24 20.33 11.72
CA ALA A 123 -4.16 19.34 10.64
C ALA A 123 -4.84 19.98 9.42
N ASP A 124 -4.05 20.32 8.40
CA ASP A 124 -4.51 21.10 7.26
C ASP A 124 -5.36 20.19 6.36
N ASP A 125 -6.62 20.55 6.12
CA ASP A 125 -7.52 19.87 5.17
C ASP A 125 -6.85 19.62 3.80
N ARG A 126 -5.85 20.45 3.44
CA ARG A 126 -5.06 20.31 2.20
C ARG A 126 -4.18 19.06 2.17
N ASP A 127 -3.61 18.65 3.30
CA ASP A 127 -2.75 17.48 3.37
C ASP A 127 -3.57 16.18 3.20
N ASP A 128 -4.73 16.12 3.86
CA ASP A 128 -5.68 15.03 3.69
C ASP A 128 -6.24 14.97 2.25
N ALA A 129 -6.51 16.14 1.64
CA ALA A 129 -6.92 16.23 0.24
C ALA A 129 -5.84 15.70 -0.72
N ARG A 130 -4.56 16.02 -0.48
CA ARG A 130 -3.45 15.53 -1.32
C ARG A 130 -3.25 14.03 -1.20
N LEU A 131 -3.37 13.48 0.01
CA LEU A 131 -3.31 12.03 0.22
C LEU A 131 -4.48 11.31 -0.46
N ALA A 132 -5.68 11.87 -0.36
CA ALA A 132 -6.86 11.33 -1.05
C ALA A 132 -6.72 11.39 -2.58
N GLU A 133 -6.11 12.44 -3.11
CA GLU A 133 -5.83 12.59 -4.55
C GLU A 133 -4.83 11.53 -5.04
N LEU A 134 -3.68 11.38 -4.37
CA LEU A 134 -2.67 10.37 -4.73
C LEU A 134 -3.22 8.95 -4.63
N TRP A 135 -4.06 8.69 -3.62
CA TRP A 135 -4.76 7.42 -3.52
C TRP A 135 -5.74 7.19 -4.67
N ARG A 136 -6.48 8.23 -5.10
CA ARG A 136 -7.39 8.14 -6.24
C ARG A 136 -6.63 7.85 -7.54
N GLU A 137 -5.53 8.56 -7.78
CA GLU A 137 -4.69 8.43 -8.96
C GLU A 137 -4.10 7.02 -9.09
N HIS A 138 -3.52 6.48 -8.01
CA HIS A 138 -2.79 5.21 -8.09
C HIS A 138 -3.61 3.98 -7.72
N VAL A 139 -4.78 4.13 -7.10
CA VAL A 139 -5.64 3.01 -6.71
C VAL A 139 -7.00 3.12 -7.39
N GLN A 140 -7.79 4.16 -7.10
CA GLN A 140 -9.19 4.19 -7.56
C GLN A 140 -9.35 4.20 -9.09
N GLN A 141 -8.48 4.92 -9.82
CA GLN A 141 -8.51 4.97 -11.28
C GLN A 141 -8.30 3.58 -11.90
N PHE A 142 -7.40 2.78 -11.33
CA PHE A 142 -7.06 1.45 -11.83
C PHE A 142 -8.05 0.37 -11.40
N LEU A 143 -8.85 0.62 -10.35
CA LEU A 143 -9.96 -0.25 -9.96
C LEU A 143 -11.22 -0.05 -10.80
N ARG A 144 -11.26 0.97 -11.67
CA ARG A 144 -12.37 1.26 -12.61
C ARG A 144 -11.94 1.00 -14.05
N PRO A 145 -11.90 -0.25 -14.53
CA PRO A 145 -11.54 -0.54 -15.91
C PRO A 145 -12.58 -0.02 -16.93
N ASP A 146 -13.82 0.25 -16.51
CA ASP A 146 -14.94 0.59 -17.42
C ASP A 146 -14.98 2.04 -17.90
N LEU A 147 -14.09 2.93 -17.43
CA LEU A 147 -14.05 4.34 -17.83
C LEU A 147 -12.93 4.69 -18.82
N GLN A 148 -12.22 3.68 -19.35
CA GLN A 148 -11.12 3.88 -20.31
C GLN A 148 -11.41 3.34 -21.73
N ARG A 149 -12.68 3.07 -22.07
CA ARG A 149 -13.10 2.74 -23.43
C ARG A 149 -13.79 3.92 -24.11
#